data_AF-A0A497KYA3-F1
#
_entry.id   AF-A0A497KYA3-F1
#
_cell.length_a   1.000
_cell.length_b   1.000
_cell.length_c   1.000
_cell.angle_alpha   90.00
_cell.angle_beta   90.00
_cell.angle_gamma   90.00
#
_symmetry.space_group_name_H-M   'P 1'
#
loop_
_entity.id
_entity.type
_entity.pdbx_description
1 polymer ?
#
loop_
_entity_poly.entity_id
_entity_poly.type
_entity_poly.pdbx_seq_one_letter_code
_entity_poly.pdbx_strand_id
1 'polypeptide(L)'
;MNGGIPLKVVKNILYLKPGAKSTADLVEAVVERVKESGVSSVVVASTKGRSALKLAEALKGAVEVVSVTEFTYDGDLKKQMKKLGVAAIERADLPLQDRRGMRDALLFFGAGVKAALEAAVIAAEKGAAQGKVMAVAGSRGGLDTALIVRPAPPSDLSSPDPEKRMKVLEIIAMPLGE
;
A
#
# COMPACT_ATOMS: atom_id res chain seq x y z
N MET A 1 28.25 4.72 11.80
CA MET A 1 28.45 3.50 10.98
C MET A 1 28.06 3.85 9.55
N ASN A 2 29.00 3.77 8.61
CA ASN A 2 28.77 4.10 7.20
C ASN A 2 27.93 3.00 6.54
N GLY A 3 26.61 3.09 6.68
CA GLY A 3 25.63 2.23 6.01
C GLY A 3 25.43 2.69 4.57
N GLY A 4 26.41 2.47 3.70
CA GLY A 4 26.24 2.66 2.26
C GLY A 4 25.15 1.71 1.72
N ILE A 5 24.40 2.17 0.71
CA ILE A 5 23.44 1.32 0.00
C ILE A 5 24.23 0.14 -0.60
N PRO A 6 23.85 -1.12 -0.34
CA PRO A 6 24.55 -2.28 -0.89
C PRO A 6 24.56 -2.22 -2.42
N LEU A 7 25.71 -2.56 -3.02
CA LEU A 7 25.90 -2.57 -4.49
C LEU A 7 24.89 -3.45 -5.22
N LYS A 8 24.38 -4.49 -4.56
CA LYS A 8 23.38 -5.41 -5.09
C LYS A 8 22.49 -5.92 -3.97
N VAL A 9 21.18 -5.96 -4.23
CA VAL A 9 20.18 -6.61 -3.38
C VAL A 9 19.43 -7.63 -4.25
N VAL A 10 19.27 -8.85 -3.75
CA VAL A 10 18.47 -9.89 -4.40
C VAL A 10 17.26 -10.17 -3.52
N LYS A 11 16.06 -10.06 -4.09
CA LYS A 11 14.78 -10.34 -3.43
C LYS A 11 13.89 -11.13 -4.38
N ASN A 12 13.06 -11.99 -3.81
CA ASN A 12 11.99 -12.64 -4.54
C ASN A 12 10.79 -11.70 -4.67
N ILE A 13 10.09 -11.85 -5.78
CA ILE A 13 8.80 -11.21 -6.10
C ILE A 13 7.75 -12.32 -6.27
N LEU A 14 6.54 -12.07 -5.75
CA LEU A 14 5.40 -12.95 -5.96
C LEU A 14 4.52 -12.46 -7.10
N TYR A 15 4.00 -13.38 -7.90
CA TYR A 15 2.93 -13.11 -8.86
C TYR A 15 1.68 -13.86 -8.43
N LEU A 16 0.65 -13.12 -8.03
CA LEU A 16 -0.53 -13.66 -7.36
C LEU A 16 -1.76 -13.53 -8.24
N LYS A 17 -2.60 -14.56 -8.31
CA LYS A 17 -3.86 -14.47 -9.05
C LYS A 17 -4.76 -13.36 -8.45
N PRO A 18 -5.36 -12.49 -9.27
CA PRO A 18 -6.35 -11.53 -8.80
C PRO A 18 -7.48 -12.15 -7.97
N GLY A 19 -7.81 -11.54 -6.85
CA GLY A 19 -8.97 -11.90 -6.01
C GLY A 19 -8.66 -12.49 -4.64
N ALA A 20 -9.72 -12.83 -3.91
CA ALA A 20 -9.65 -13.16 -2.48
C ALA A 20 -8.73 -14.35 -2.14
N LYS A 21 -8.60 -15.33 -3.04
CA LYS A 21 -7.83 -16.57 -2.81
C LYS A 21 -6.35 -16.30 -2.49
N SER A 22 -5.75 -15.30 -3.13
CA SER A 22 -4.33 -14.97 -2.96
C SER A 22 -4.04 -14.07 -1.75
N THR A 23 -5.09 -13.66 -1.02
CA THR A 23 -4.94 -12.71 0.09
C THR A 23 -4.11 -13.30 1.23
N ALA A 24 -4.17 -14.61 1.47
CA ALA A 24 -3.37 -15.26 2.51
C ALA A 24 -1.88 -15.19 2.16
N ASP A 25 -1.52 -15.61 0.95
CA ASP A 25 -0.14 -15.58 0.44
C ASP A 25 0.45 -14.16 0.47
N LEU A 26 -0.35 -13.14 0.09
CA LEU A 26 0.11 -11.76 0.17
C LEU A 26 0.36 -11.32 1.61
N VAL A 27 -0.55 -11.64 2.54
CA VAL A 27 -0.42 -11.25 3.96
C VAL A 27 0.86 -11.85 4.55
N GLU A 28 1.17 -13.11 4.24
CA GLU A 28 2.41 -13.76 4.66
C GLU A 28 3.64 -13.02 4.11
N ALA A 29 3.66 -12.73 2.80
CA ALA A 29 4.76 -12.01 2.17
C ALA A 29 4.96 -10.59 2.75
N VAL A 30 3.87 -9.89 3.09
CA VAL A 30 3.91 -8.59 3.76
C VAL A 30 4.54 -8.72 5.14
N VAL A 31 4.09 -9.68 5.96
CA VAL A 31 4.64 -9.91 7.31
C VAL A 31 6.12 -10.23 7.26
N GLU A 32 6.57 -11.03 6.30
CA GLU A 32 7.99 -11.33 6.12
C GLU A 32 8.78 -10.10 5.70
N ARG A 33 8.32 -9.36 4.68
CA ARG A 33 9.05 -8.21 4.14
C ARG A 33 9.11 -7.05 5.14
N VAL A 34 8.10 -6.85 5.99
CA VAL A 34 8.12 -5.82 7.04
C VAL A 34 9.32 -6.00 7.98
N LYS A 35 9.71 -7.24 8.32
CA LYS A 35 10.83 -7.52 9.24
C LYS A 35 12.19 -7.02 8.75
N GLU A 36 12.37 -6.87 7.45
CA GLU A 36 13.67 -6.57 6.82
C GLU A 36 13.71 -5.24 6.04
N SER A 37 12.56 -4.60 5.80
CA SER A 37 12.45 -3.44 4.90
C SER A 37 12.67 -2.08 5.56
N GLY A 38 12.49 -1.99 6.88
CA GLY A 38 12.54 -0.73 7.62
C GLY A 38 11.44 0.26 7.21
N VAL A 39 10.28 -0.23 6.78
CA VAL A 39 9.11 0.60 6.47
C VAL A 39 8.52 1.20 7.74
N SER A 40 8.11 2.46 7.68
CA SER A 40 7.49 3.17 8.82
C SER A 40 6.03 2.79 9.02
N SER A 41 5.30 2.52 7.94
CA SER A 41 3.89 2.10 7.96
C SER A 41 3.55 1.16 6.81
N VAL A 42 2.45 0.42 6.97
CA VAL A 42 1.77 -0.35 5.92
C VAL A 42 0.46 0.38 5.58
N VAL A 43 0.38 0.91 4.37
CA VAL A 43 -0.80 1.61 3.85
C VAL A 43 -1.59 0.66 2.97
N VAL A 44 -2.88 0.48 3.26
CA VAL A 44 -3.73 -0.53 2.64
C VAL A 44 -4.96 0.10 2.00
N ALA A 45 -5.14 -0.10 0.69
CA ALA A 45 -6.42 0.20 0.04
C ALA A 45 -7.45 -0.88 0.41
N SER A 46 -8.52 -0.51 1.12
CA SER A 46 -9.48 -1.50 1.63
C SER A 46 -10.91 -0.95 1.71
N THR A 47 -11.68 -1.14 0.63
CA THR A 47 -13.06 -0.65 0.46
C THR A 47 -13.97 -0.87 1.67
N LYS A 48 -14.00 -2.12 2.20
CA LYS A 48 -14.84 -2.53 3.34
C LYS A 48 -14.04 -2.77 4.62
N GLY A 49 -12.80 -2.28 4.71
CA GLY A 49 -11.92 -2.41 5.89
C GLY A 49 -11.41 -3.80 6.27
N ARG A 50 -12.05 -4.89 5.83
CA ARG A 50 -11.70 -6.28 6.22
C ARG A 50 -10.25 -6.67 5.88
N SER A 51 -9.74 -6.23 4.74
CA SER A 51 -8.36 -6.54 4.34
C SER A 51 -7.33 -5.83 5.24
N ALA A 52 -7.62 -4.59 5.65
CA ALA A 52 -6.77 -3.86 6.58
C ALA A 52 -6.76 -4.50 7.98
N LEU A 53 -7.92 -4.96 8.48
CA LEU A 53 -7.96 -5.71 9.74
C LEU A 53 -7.14 -6.99 9.67
N LYS A 54 -7.31 -7.78 8.60
CA LYS A 54 -6.56 -9.03 8.42
C LYS A 54 -5.04 -8.77 8.42
N LEU A 55 -4.58 -7.70 7.77
CA LEU A 55 -3.18 -7.31 7.79
C LEU A 55 -2.73 -6.86 9.18
N ALA A 56 -3.51 -6.02 9.87
CA ALA A 56 -3.18 -5.55 11.21
C ALA A 56 -3.06 -6.69 12.23
N GLU A 57 -3.99 -7.65 12.19
CA GLU A 57 -3.96 -8.86 13.01
C GLU A 57 -2.71 -9.70 12.73
N ALA A 58 -2.33 -9.87 11.47
CA ALA A 58 -1.15 -10.63 11.08
C ALA A 58 0.16 -9.93 11.47
N LEU A 59 0.20 -8.59 11.37
CA LEU A 59 1.35 -7.78 11.73
C LEU A 59 1.54 -7.64 13.24
N LYS A 60 0.50 -7.86 14.05
CA LYS A 60 0.56 -7.85 15.53
C LYS A 60 1.24 -6.60 16.10
N GLY A 61 1.01 -5.44 15.49
CA GLY A 61 1.60 -4.16 15.91
C GLY A 61 3.09 -4.00 15.58
N ALA A 62 3.68 -4.87 14.77
CA ALA A 62 5.09 -4.74 14.33
C ALA A 62 5.35 -3.45 13.55
N VAL A 63 4.32 -2.92 12.90
CA VAL A 63 4.35 -1.67 12.12
C VAL A 63 2.94 -1.06 12.13
N GLU A 64 2.85 0.26 12.06
CA GLU A 64 1.57 0.97 11.95
C GLU A 64 0.83 0.57 10.66
N VAL A 65 -0.49 0.40 10.75
CA VAL A 65 -1.35 0.10 9.59
C VAL A 65 -2.30 1.27 9.35
N VAL A 66 -2.29 1.78 8.11
CA VAL A 66 -3.17 2.86 7.65
C VAL A 66 -4.12 2.31 6.59
N SER A 67 -5.42 2.28 6.87
CA SER A 67 -6.46 1.85 5.94
C SER A 67 -7.04 3.03 5.18
N VAL A 68 -7.02 2.99 3.85
CA VAL A 68 -7.55 4.05 2.97
C VAL A 68 -8.78 3.55 2.20
N THR A 69 -9.83 4.38 2.16
CA THR A 69 -11.05 4.11 1.39
C THR A 69 -11.76 5.40 0.95
N GLU A 70 -12.46 5.35 -0.18
CA GLU A 70 -13.40 6.39 -0.62
C GLU A 70 -14.74 6.34 0.14
N PHE A 71 -15.00 5.23 0.85
CA PHE A 71 -16.27 4.99 1.55
C PHE A 71 -16.18 5.31 3.04
N THR A 72 -17.28 5.08 3.76
CA THR A 72 -17.32 5.10 5.23
C THR A 72 -17.42 3.66 5.74
N TYR A 73 -16.56 3.30 6.68
CA TYR A 73 -16.59 2.05 7.42
C TYR A 73 -17.76 2.00 8.41
N ASP A 74 -18.27 0.80 8.66
CA ASP A 74 -19.27 0.59 9.68
C ASP A 74 -18.69 0.81 11.10
N GLY A 75 -19.59 1.08 12.06
CA GLY A 75 -19.19 1.45 13.41
C GLY A 75 -18.46 0.34 14.17
N ASP A 76 -18.79 -0.92 13.91
CA ASP A 76 -18.16 -2.05 14.60
C ASP A 76 -16.76 -2.33 14.05
N LEU A 77 -16.60 -2.25 12.73
CA LEU A 77 -15.30 -2.29 12.07
C LEU A 77 -14.38 -1.17 12.57
N LYS A 78 -14.89 0.05 12.78
CA LYS A 78 -14.11 1.15 13.38
C LYS A 78 -13.66 0.84 14.80
N LYS A 79 -14.51 0.22 15.62
CA LYS A 79 -14.12 -0.22 16.97
C LYS A 79 -13.01 -1.27 16.90
N GLN A 80 -13.10 -2.22 15.97
CA GLN A 80 -12.04 -3.23 15.76
C GLN A 80 -10.74 -2.58 15.30
N MET A 81 -10.79 -1.66 14.33
CA MET A 81 -9.63 -0.90 13.87
C MET A 81 -8.95 -0.15 15.01
N LYS A 82 -9.73 0.55 15.85
CA LYS A 82 -9.19 1.26 17.02
C LYS A 82 -8.52 0.32 18.02
N LYS A 83 -9.10 -0.86 18.28
CA LYS A 83 -8.50 -1.88 19.17
C LYS A 83 -7.15 -2.40 18.66
N LEU A 84 -7.01 -2.50 17.34
CA LEU A 84 -5.80 -2.98 16.68
C LEU A 84 -4.81 -1.86 16.31
N GLY A 85 -5.12 -0.60 16.64
CA GLY A 85 -4.28 0.55 16.32
C GLY A 85 -4.23 0.90 14.84
N VAL A 86 -5.27 0.54 14.07
CA VAL A 86 -5.36 0.86 12.64
C VAL A 86 -5.88 2.29 12.47
N ALA A 87 -5.10 3.14 11.81
CA ALA A 87 -5.52 4.47 11.39
C ALA A 87 -6.42 4.35 10.15
N ALA A 88 -7.58 5.00 10.15
CA ALA A 88 -8.54 4.96 9.04
C ALA A 88 -8.63 6.33 8.34
N ILE A 89 -8.40 6.34 7.04
CA ILE A 89 -8.68 7.46 6.13
C ILE A 89 -9.90 7.06 5.30
N GLU A 90 -11.02 7.73 5.57
CA GLU A 90 -12.32 7.48 4.94
C GLU A 90 -12.74 8.67 4.08
N ARG A 91 -13.64 8.44 3.12
CA ARG A 91 -14.14 9.48 2.20
C ARG A 91 -12.99 10.23 1.51
N ALA A 92 -11.96 9.48 1.11
CA ALA A 92 -10.81 10.04 0.42
C ALA A 92 -11.13 10.31 -1.06
N ASP A 93 -10.65 11.46 -1.55
CA ASP A 93 -10.55 11.73 -2.99
C ASP A 93 -9.51 10.80 -3.63
N LEU A 94 -9.62 10.56 -4.94
CA LEU A 94 -8.78 9.60 -5.67
C LEU A 94 -7.89 10.33 -6.72
N PRO A 95 -6.83 11.04 -6.27
CA PRO A 95 -6.03 11.93 -7.12
C PRO A 95 -5.33 11.26 -8.31
N LEU A 96 -4.99 9.97 -8.26
CA LEU A 96 -4.43 9.24 -9.41
C LEU A 96 -5.52 8.77 -10.37
N GLN A 97 -6.63 8.27 -9.83
CA GLN A 97 -7.82 7.84 -10.58
C GLN A 97 -8.38 8.96 -11.46
N ASP A 98 -8.42 10.19 -10.96
CA ASP A 98 -8.99 11.34 -11.67
C ASP A 98 -8.08 11.84 -12.80
N ARG A 99 -6.78 11.49 -12.77
CA ARG A 99 -5.80 11.83 -13.80
C ARG A 99 -5.71 10.71 -14.84
N ARG A 100 -6.64 10.71 -15.80
CA ARG A 100 -6.83 9.65 -16.83
C ARG A 100 -5.52 9.04 -17.35
N GLY A 101 -4.61 9.83 -17.90
CA GLY A 101 -3.36 9.29 -18.49
C GLY A 101 -2.49 8.55 -17.48
N MET A 102 -2.42 9.02 -16.23
CA MET A 102 -1.69 8.33 -15.17
C MET A 102 -2.43 7.08 -14.68
N ARG A 103 -3.75 7.16 -14.47
CA ARG A 103 -4.57 5.99 -14.13
C ARG A 103 -4.38 4.88 -15.15
N ASP A 104 -4.54 5.20 -16.44
CA ASP A 104 -4.48 4.23 -17.52
C ASP A 104 -3.08 3.61 -17.64
N ALA A 105 -2.02 4.42 -17.46
CA ALA A 105 -0.65 3.92 -17.41
C ALA A 105 -0.38 2.99 -16.20
N LEU A 106 -0.92 3.30 -15.02
CA LEU A 106 -0.79 2.44 -13.84
C LEU A 106 -1.57 1.13 -13.99
N LEU A 107 -2.68 1.15 -14.72
CA LEU A 107 -3.48 -0.05 -15.01
C LEU A 107 -2.74 -1.04 -15.91
N PHE A 108 -1.68 -0.64 -16.63
CA PHE A 108 -0.80 -1.59 -17.33
C PHE A 108 -0.16 -2.61 -16.38
N PHE A 109 0.03 -2.24 -15.11
CA PHE A 109 0.55 -3.12 -14.07
C PHE A 109 -0.55 -3.81 -13.25
N GLY A 110 -1.82 -3.59 -13.61
CA GLY A 110 -3.00 -4.14 -12.95
C GLY A 110 -3.65 -3.19 -11.92
N ALA A 111 -4.92 -3.47 -11.61
CA ALA A 111 -5.73 -2.65 -10.71
C ALA A 111 -5.15 -2.53 -9.28
N GLY A 112 -4.50 -3.59 -8.79
CA GLY A 112 -3.85 -3.60 -7.49
C GLY A 112 -2.69 -2.61 -7.40
N VAL A 113 -1.85 -2.49 -8.44
CA VAL A 113 -0.75 -1.50 -8.46
C VAL A 113 -1.30 -0.08 -8.44
N LYS A 114 -2.28 0.23 -9.29
CA LYS A 114 -2.94 1.55 -9.29
C LYS A 114 -3.51 1.87 -7.92
N ALA A 115 -4.25 0.95 -7.31
CA ALA A 115 -4.88 1.16 -6.01
C ALA A 115 -3.87 1.28 -4.85
N ALA A 116 -2.77 0.53 -4.88
CA ALA A 116 -1.71 0.63 -3.86
C ALA A 116 -1.06 2.01 -3.89
N LEU A 117 -0.69 2.50 -5.09
CA LEU A 117 -0.10 3.83 -5.23
C LEU A 117 -1.08 4.95 -4.89
N GLU A 118 -2.36 4.80 -5.25
CA GLU A 118 -3.43 5.73 -4.86
C GLU A 118 -3.51 5.89 -3.35
N ALA A 119 -3.58 4.78 -2.62
CA ALA A 119 -3.64 4.79 -1.17
C ALA A 119 -2.39 5.43 -0.54
N ALA A 120 -1.21 5.16 -1.10
CA ALA A 120 0.05 5.75 -0.62
C ALA A 120 0.06 7.29 -0.79
N VAL A 121 -0.43 7.79 -1.92
CA VAL A 121 -0.53 9.23 -2.19
C VAL A 121 -1.52 9.91 -1.25
N ILE A 122 -2.68 9.30 -1.04
CA ILE A 122 -3.70 9.80 -0.09
C ILE A 122 -3.13 9.81 1.33
N ALA A 123 -2.46 8.73 1.76
CA ALA A 123 -1.88 8.65 3.09
C ALA A 123 -0.78 9.70 3.31
N ALA A 124 0.04 10.00 2.28
CA ALA A 124 1.03 11.08 2.35
C ALA A 124 0.36 12.45 2.45
N GLU A 125 -0.70 12.70 1.67
CA GLU A 125 -1.47 13.94 1.75
C GLU A 125 -2.05 14.18 3.15
N LYS A 126 -2.54 13.14 3.81
CA LYS A 126 -3.08 13.23 5.18
C LYS A 126 -1.99 13.18 6.27
N GLY A 127 -0.70 13.12 5.90
CA GLY A 127 0.42 13.03 6.84
C GLY A 127 0.56 11.71 7.58
N ALA A 128 -0.23 10.68 7.20
CA ALA A 128 -0.24 9.35 7.81
C ALA A 128 0.82 8.40 7.21
N ALA A 129 1.53 8.81 6.17
CA ALA A 129 2.59 8.04 5.53
C ALA A 129 3.78 8.95 5.20
N GLN A 130 4.94 8.68 5.81
CA GLN A 130 6.17 9.45 5.59
C GLN A 130 7.37 8.51 5.46
N GLY A 131 8.39 8.93 4.71
CA GLY A 131 9.58 8.12 4.49
C GLY A 131 9.30 6.91 3.60
N LYS A 132 9.81 5.74 3.99
CA LYS A 132 9.61 4.48 3.26
C LYS A 132 8.41 3.75 3.83
N VAL A 133 7.39 3.46 3.02
CA VAL A 133 6.17 2.75 3.44
C VAL A 133 5.90 1.56 2.55
N MET A 134 5.11 0.60 3.04
CA MET A 134 4.60 -0.49 2.23
C MET A 134 3.17 -0.19 1.79
N ALA A 135 2.93 -0.04 0.49
CA ALA A 135 1.62 0.15 -0.09
C ALA A 135 1.02 -1.18 -0.54
N VAL A 136 -0.16 -1.53 -0.06
CA VAL A 136 -0.81 -2.82 -0.27
C VAL A 136 -2.21 -2.62 -0.82
N ALA A 137 -2.57 -3.40 -1.82
CA ALA A 137 -3.91 -3.41 -2.39
C ALA A 137 -4.20 -4.73 -3.10
N GLY A 138 -5.38 -4.82 -3.69
CA GLY A 138 -5.63 -5.82 -4.71
C GLY A 138 -6.94 -5.59 -5.42
N SER A 139 -7.38 -6.62 -6.11
CA SER A 139 -8.56 -6.60 -6.96
C SER A 139 -9.57 -7.68 -6.55
N ARG A 140 -10.80 -7.58 -7.08
CA ARG A 140 -11.86 -8.60 -6.93
C ARG A 140 -12.11 -9.04 -5.47
N GLY A 141 -12.03 -8.09 -4.52
CA GLY A 141 -12.31 -8.31 -3.10
C GLY A 141 -11.19 -8.98 -2.30
N GLY A 142 -9.98 -9.12 -2.87
CA GLY A 142 -8.80 -9.62 -2.19
C GLY A 142 -7.63 -8.66 -2.23
N LEU A 143 -6.48 -9.13 -1.74
CA LEU A 143 -5.20 -8.47 -1.92
C LEU A 143 -4.31 -9.34 -2.82
N ASP A 144 -3.62 -8.70 -3.77
CA ASP A 144 -2.73 -9.34 -4.74
C ASP A 144 -1.45 -8.54 -5.03
N THR A 145 -1.32 -7.33 -4.45
CA THR A 145 -0.23 -6.39 -4.74
C THR A 145 0.35 -5.80 -3.46
N ALA A 146 1.67 -5.79 -3.36
CA ALA A 146 2.40 -5.06 -2.31
C ALA A 146 3.69 -4.44 -2.87
N LEU A 147 3.89 -3.16 -2.58
CA LEU A 147 5.00 -2.34 -3.07
C LEU A 147 5.66 -1.64 -1.90
N ILE A 148 6.98 -1.48 -1.92
CA ILE A 148 7.64 -0.51 -1.06
C ILE A 148 7.76 0.79 -1.83
N VAL A 149 7.26 1.87 -1.26
CA VAL A 149 7.21 3.18 -1.90
C VAL A 149 7.71 4.25 -0.94
N ARG A 150 8.28 5.30 -1.52
CA ARG A 150 8.41 6.59 -0.87
C ARG A 150 7.27 7.45 -1.38
N PRO A 151 6.20 7.67 -0.59
CA PRO A 151 5.01 8.30 -1.08
C PRO A 151 5.22 9.82 -1.17
N ALA A 152 4.36 10.49 -1.93
CA ALA A 152 4.34 11.95 -2.05
C ALA A 152 2.88 12.42 -2.18
N PRO A 153 2.54 13.62 -1.68
CA PRO A 153 1.21 14.18 -1.86
C PRO A 153 0.93 14.50 -3.34
N PRO A 154 -0.33 14.68 -3.75
CA PRO A 154 -0.71 14.92 -5.15
C PRO A 154 0.00 16.10 -5.84
N SER A 155 0.38 17.13 -5.07
CA SER A 155 1.11 18.31 -5.54
C SER A 155 2.54 18.01 -5.95
N ASP A 156 3.15 16.96 -5.40
CA ASP A 156 4.56 16.62 -5.62
C ASP A 156 4.79 15.50 -6.63
N LEU A 157 3.73 14.85 -7.12
CA LEU A 157 3.82 13.76 -8.12
C LEU A 157 4.62 14.16 -9.37
N SER A 158 4.48 15.41 -9.79
CA SER A 158 5.18 15.99 -10.95
C SER A 158 6.16 17.10 -10.56
N SER A 159 6.62 17.13 -9.31
CA SER A 159 7.51 18.19 -8.79
C SER A 159 8.76 18.34 -9.66
N PRO A 160 9.26 19.56 -9.96
CA PRO A 160 10.52 19.72 -10.67
C PRO A 160 11.71 19.12 -9.89
N ASP A 161 11.60 19.04 -8.56
CA ASP A 161 12.56 18.37 -7.68
C ASP A 161 12.29 16.85 -7.63
N PRO A 162 13.16 16.01 -8.22
CA PRO A 162 12.97 14.55 -8.23
C PRO A 162 12.98 13.93 -6.83
N GLU A 163 13.62 14.58 -5.85
CA GLU A 163 13.63 14.11 -4.48
C GLU A 163 12.30 14.36 -3.77
N LYS A 164 11.39 15.19 -4.28
CA LYS A 164 10.03 15.29 -3.72
C LYS A 164 9.04 14.29 -4.32
N ARG A 165 9.33 13.78 -5.52
CA ARG A 165 8.43 12.85 -6.22
C ARG A 165 8.27 11.53 -5.49
N MET A 166 7.10 10.94 -5.64
CA MET A 166 6.87 9.54 -5.27
C MET A 166 7.87 8.63 -6.00
N LYS A 167 8.39 7.61 -5.31
CA LYS A 167 9.26 6.58 -5.91
C LYS A 167 8.78 5.19 -5.50
N VAL A 168 8.62 4.27 -6.44
CA VAL A 168 8.50 2.84 -6.14
C VAL A 168 9.91 2.28 -5.97
N LEU A 169 10.18 1.69 -4.82
CA LEU A 169 11.52 1.25 -4.41
C LEU A 169 11.69 -0.26 -4.55
N GLU A 170 10.66 -1.03 -4.19
CA GLU A 170 10.66 -2.49 -4.32
C GLU A 170 9.26 -2.98 -4.69
N ILE A 171 9.22 -4.11 -5.40
CA ILE A 171 7.99 -4.84 -5.70
C ILE A 171 8.04 -6.15 -4.91
N ILE A 172 7.05 -6.36 -4.05
CA ILE A 172 6.95 -7.55 -3.19
C ILE A 172 6.04 -8.57 -3.86
N ALA A 173 4.90 -8.10 -4.34
CA ALA A 173 3.95 -8.89 -5.10
C ALA A 173 3.25 -8.06 -6.16
N MET A 174 2.93 -8.70 -7.28
CA MET A 174 2.13 -8.16 -8.37
C MET A 174 1.01 -9.11 -8.75
N PRO A 175 -0.08 -8.60 -9.37
CA PRO A 175 -1.09 -9.45 -9.93
C PRO A 175 -0.51 -10.25 -11.10
N LEU A 176 -0.74 -11.55 -11.12
CA LEU A 176 -0.40 -12.43 -12.22
C LEU A 176 -1.29 -12.09 -13.42
N GLY A 177 -0.68 -11.68 -14.53
CA GLY A 177 -1.34 -11.51 -15.83
C GLY A 177 -1.54 -12.84 -16.53
N GLU A 178 -2.57 -12.93 -17.37
CA GLU A 178 -2.76 -14.00 -18.37
C GLU A 178 -2.22 -13.54 -19.73
#